data_AF-K0AYF4-F1
#
_entry.id   AF-K0AYF4-F1
#
_cell.length_a   1.000
_cell.length_b   1.000
_cell.length_c   1.000
_cell.angle_alpha   90.00
_cell.angle_beta   90.00
_cell.angle_gamma   90.00
#
_symmetry.space_group_name_H-M   'P 1'
#
loop_
_entity.id
_entity.type
_entity.pdbx_description
1 polymer ?
#
loop_
_entity_poly.entity_id
_entity_poly.type
_entity_poly.pdbx_seq_one_letter_code
_entity_poly.pdbx_strand_id
1 'polypeptide(L)'
;MFFSDYEDTRNIYHVAPITDLKEILENGIKYNDKSTYLSKYLDFHKYIDNHKKVDIPDWVKREHAIYATMNYPKDHDWHSHSVILGLKINPERCWIANESLANKIYEPFILKDVEIFNCAKDYLDKNGENMCKRYWETSLSFLDNLKLRKDRVEDYDEEVLVFHDIKPEDITPMYIVSDHEFTTVEGWIEYFSKNV
;
A
#
# COMPACT_ATOMS: atom_id res chain seq x y z
N MET A 1 -12.05 6.20 9.95
CA MET A 1 -10.89 5.51 10.52
C MET A 1 -11.35 4.30 11.31
N PHE A 2 -10.94 3.13 10.83
CA PHE A 2 -11.19 1.81 11.39
C PHE A 2 -10.29 1.57 12.61
N PHE A 3 -9.03 1.97 12.52
CA PHE A 3 -8.06 1.90 13.61
C PHE A 3 -7.91 3.26 14.34
N SER A 4 -7.31 3.25 15.52
CA SER A 4 -6.84 4.48 16.19
C SER A 4 -5.68 5.13 15.41
N ASP A 5 -5.40 6.41 15.69
CA ASP A 5 -4.39 7.18 14.98
C ASP A 5 -2.98 6.60 15.15
N TYR A 6 -2.10 6.81 14.15
CA TYR A 6 -0.70 6.39 14.22
C TYR A 6 0.02 6.96 15.45
N GLU A 7 -0.33 8.17 15.91
CA GLU A 7 0.28 8.76 17.10
C GLU A 7 0.03 7.92 18.37
N ASP A 8 -1.11 7.23 18.42
CA ASP A 8 -1.50 6.36 19.53
C ASP A 8 -0.96 4.94 19.37
N THR A 9 -1.10 4.37 18.16
CA THR A 9 -0.82 2.95 17.91
C THR A 9 0.63 2.69 17.55
N ARG A 10 1.30 3.68 16.94
CA ARG A 10 2.59 3.55 16.24
C ARG A 10 2.59 2.40 15.23
N ASN A 11 1.43 2.09 14.64
CA ASN A 11 1.26 1.05 13.63
C ASN A 11 0.80 1.68 12.31
N ILE A 12 1.33 1.16 11.22
CA ILE A 12 0.67 1.23 9.91
C ILE A 12 0.11 -0.16 9.60
N TYR A 13 -0.71 -0.26 8.55
CA TYR A 13 -1.48 -1.45 8.26
C TYR A 13 -1.19 -1.94 6.84
N HIS A 14 -0.82 -3.21 6.73
CA HIS A 14 -0.57 -3.89 5.46
C HIS A 14 -1.57 -5.04 5.29
N VAL A 15 -2.08 -5.19 4.07
CA VAL A 15 -2.95 -6.31 3.69
C VAL A 15 -2.14 -7.28 2.85
N ALA A 16 -2.14 -8.55 3.26
CA ALA A 16 -1.46 -9.63 2.56
C ALA A 16 -2.43 -10.80 2.31
N PRO A 17 -2.18 -11.63 1.27
CA PRO A 17 -2.88 -12.90 1.13
C PRO A 17 -2.69 -13.77 2.37
N ILE A 18 -3.76 -14.42 2.83
CA ILE A 18 -3.69 -15.28 4.02
C ILE A 18 -2.70 -16.45 3.83
N THR A 19 -2.48 -16.88 2.59
CA THR A 19 -1.51 -17.92 2.23
C THR A 19 -0.06 -17.54 2.53
N ASP A 20 0.24 -16.25 2.60
CA ASP A 20 1.59 -15.73 2.80
C ASP A 20 1.87 -15.51 4.30
N LEU A 21 0.84 -15.60 5.17
CA LEU A 21 0.94 -15.28 6.59
C LEU A 21 2.05 -16.04 7.30
N LYS A 22 2.21 -17.34 7.01
CA LYS A 22 3.27 -18.15 7.63
C LYS A 22 4.66 -17.61 7.30
N GLU A 23 4.92 -17.37 6.02
CA GLU A 23 6.21 -16.86 5.54
C GLU A 23 6.50 -15.48 6.14
N ILE A 24 5.49 -14.60 6.17
CA ILE A 24 5.60 -13.26 6.74
C ILE A 24 5.96 -13.31 8.24
N LEU A 25 5.33 -14.21 9.00
CA LEU A 25 5.60 -14.34 10.44
C LEU A 25 6.95 -15.01 10.74
N GLU A 26 7.45 -15.87 9.85
CA GLU A 26 8.73 -16.54 10.04
C GLU A 26 9.91 -15.67 9.58
N ASN A 27 9.78 -14.97 8.45
CA ASN A 27 10.90 -14.31 7.75
C ASN A 27 10.75 -12.78 7.63
N GLY A 28 9.59 -12.23 7.98
CA GLY A 28 9.28 -10.81 7.84
C GLY A 28 8.85 -10.45 6.42
N ILE A 29 8.84 -9.15 6.12
CA ILE A 29 8.52 -8.63 4.79
C ILE A 29 9.78 -7.98 4.23
N LYS A 30 10.27 -8.48 3.10
CA LYS A 30 11.48 -7.97 2.44
C LYS A 30 11.18 -6.75 1.59
N TYR A 31 11.97 -5.71 1.77
CA TYR A 31 11.96 -4.55 0.88
C TYR A 31 12.57 -4.94 -0.46
N ASN A 32 12.03 -4.38 -1.55
CA ASN A 32 12.43 -4.72 -2.90
C ASN A 32 12.29 -6.21 -3.25
N ASP A 33 11.39 -6.92 -2.58
CA ASP A 33 10.99 -8.26 -2.96
C ASP A 33 9.69 -8.18 -3.78
N LYS A 34 9.84 -8.24 -5.10
CA LYS A 34 8.73 -8.18 -6.06
C LYS A 34 8.44 -9.55 -6.69
N SER A 35 8.83 -10.64 -6.03
CA SER A 35 8.62 -12.02 -6.50
C SER A 35 7.18 -12.31 -6.94
N THR A 36 6.19 -11.71 -6.28
CA THR A 36 4.75 -11.83 -6.62
C THR A 36 4.21 -10.73 -7.56
N TYR A 37 5.00 -9.67 -7.83
CA TYR A 37 4.57 -8.45 -8.54
C TYR A 37 5.19 -8.26 -9.94
N LEU A 38 6.25 -9.02 -10.26
CA LEU A 38 7.09 -8.85 -11.44
C LEU A 38 6.32 -8.76 -12.76
N SER A 39 5.22 -9.51 -12.92
CA SER A 39 4.49 -9.59 -14.19
C SER A 39 3.33 -8.60 -14.34
N LYS A 40 2.91 -7.89 -13.28
CA LYS A 40 1.69 -7.06 -13.31
C LYS A 40 1.92 -5.59 -12.99
N TYR A 41 2.76 -5.28 -11.99
CA TYR A 41 2.81 -3.93 -11.43
C TYR A 41 4.16 -3.24 -11.59
N LEU A 42 5.24 -3.99 -11.90
CA LEU A 42 6.59 -3.42 -11.95
C LEU A 42 6.72 -2.30 -12.99
N ASP A 43 6.24 -2.53 -14.22
CA ASP A 43 6.34 -1.51 -15.28
C ASP A 43 5.48 -0.28 -14.99
N PHE A 44 4.35 -0.48 -14.31
CA PHE A 44 3.49 0.62 -13.85
C PHE A 44 4.22 1.48 -12.80
N HIS A 45 4.86 0.85 -11.82
CA HIS A 45 5.63 1.60 -10.81
C HIS A 45 6.82 2.35 -11.42
N LYS A 46 7.56 1.71 -12.34
CA LYS A 46 8.63 2.36 -13.12
C LYS A 46 8.12 3.55 -13.92
N TYR A 47 6.94 3.43 -14.52
CA TYR A 47 6.32 4.52 -15.26
C TYR A 47 6.06 5.74 -14.38
N ILE A 48 5.57 5.53 -13.16
CA ILE A 48 5.39 6.62 -12.18
C ILE A 48 6.77 7.16 -11.72
N ASP A 49 7.70 6.28 -11.35
CA ASP A 49 9.04 6.65 -10.86
C ASP A 49 9.85 7.48 -11.88
N ASN A 50 9.68 7.24 -13.18
CA ASN A 50 10.36 7.98 -14.25
C ASN A 50 9.97 9.48 -14.33
N HIS A 51 8.89 9.87 -13.66
CA HIS A 51 8.41 11.25 -13.61
C HIS A 51 8.63 11.89 -12.23
N LYS A 52 9.43 11.23 -11.36
CA LYS A 52 9.78 11.75 -10.03
C LYS A 52 10.55 13.05 -10.15
N LYS A 53 10.23 13.99 -9.26
CA LYS A 53 10.94 15.27 -9.17
C LYS A 53 12.35 15.10 -8.60
N VAL A 54 13.23 16.04 -8.96
CA VAL A 54 14.64 16.07 -8.52
C VAL A 54 14.79 16.32 -7.02
N ASP A 55 13.81 16.94 -6.37
CA ASP A 55 13.82 17.22 -4.93
C ASP A 55 13.39 16.03 -4.06
N ILE A 56 12.79 14.98 -4.66
CA ILE A 56 12.44 13.75 -3.95
C ILE A 56 13.68 12.85 -3.88
N PRO A 57 14.06 12.34 -2.69
CA PRO A 57 15.27 11.56 -2.54
C PRO A 57 15.36 10.35 -3.48
N ASP A 58 16.58 10.03 -3.93
CA ASP A 58 16.83 8.92 -4.87
C ASP A 58 16.41 7.55 -4.36
N TRP A 59 16.41 7.35 -3.04
CA TRP A 59 15.98 6.11 -2.40
C TRP A 59 14.46 5.91 -2.42
N VAL A 60 13.68 6.97 -2.65
CA VAL A 60 12.23 6.88 -2.83
C VAL A 60 11.95 6.38 -4.25
N LYS A 61 11.70 5.08 -4.38
CA LYS A 61 11.38 4.40 -5.64
C LYS A 61 10.20 3.48 -5.44
N ARG A 62 9.03 3.88 -5.93
CA ARG A 62 7.78 3.14 -5.75
C ARG A 62 7.95 1.67 -6.16
N GLU A 63 8.71 1.39 -7.21
CA GLU A 63 8.99 0.03 -7.68
C GLU A 63 9.59 -0.91 -6.62
N HIS A 64 10.17 -0.40 -5.54
CA HIS A 64 10.77 -1.20 -4.47
C HIS A 64 9.95 -1.23 -3.17
N ALA A 65 8.98 -0.34 -3.01
CA ALA A 65 8.31 -0.10 -1.73
C ALA A 65 7.46 -1.29 -1.26
N ILE A 66 7.38 -1.48 0.05
CA ILE A 66 6.28 -2.23 0.67
C ILE A 66 5.13 -1.23 0.84
N TYR A 67 3.92 -1.64 0.47
CA TYR A 67 2.74 -0.78 0.49
C TYR A 67 1.91 -1.02 1.75
N ALA A 68 1.51 0.05 2.42
CA ALA A 68 0.69 0.00 3.61
C ALA A 68 -0.15 1.28 3.68
N THR A 69 -0.96 1.43 4.73
CA THR A 69 -1.69 2.67 5.02
C THR A 69 -1.62 2.98 6.51
N MET A 70 -1.73 4.24 6.88
CA MET A 70 -1.87 4.68 8.27
C MET A 70 -3.26 4.33 8.83
N ASN A 71 -4.29 4.18 8.00
CA ASN A 71 -5.62 3.80 8.45
C ASN A 71 -6.58 3.43 7.30
N TYR A 72 -7.73 2.87 7.63
CA TYR A 72 -8.80 2.60 6.68
C TYR A 72 -10.08 3.37 7.03
N PRO A 73 -10.94 3.70 6.05
CA PRO A 73 -12.33 4.09 6.31
C PRO A 73 -13.05 3.03 7.17
N LYS A 74 -14.10 3.44 7.91
CA LYS A 74 -14.83 2.48 8.79
C LYS A 74 -15.64 1.46 7.99
N ASP A 75 -16.01 1.85 6.79
CA ASP A 75 -16.77 1.15 5.77
C ASP A 75 -15.86 0.62 4.65
N HIS A 76 -14.58 0.37 4.95
CA HIS A 76 -13.65 -0.17 3.97
C HIS A 76 -14.07 -1.58 3.53
N ASP A 77 -14.14 -1.79 2.23
CA ASP A 77 -14.46 -3.08 1.61
C ASP A 77 -13.20 -3.94 1.53
N TRP A 78 -13.11 -4.94 2.41
CA TRP A 78 -11.96 -5.83 2.46
C TRP A 78 -12.03 -6.93 1.40
N HIS A 79 -10.89 -7.19 0.76
CA HIS A 79 -10.74 -8.38 -0.07
C HIS A 79 -10.69 -9.65 0.78
N SER A 80 -11.50 -10.65 0.42
CA SER A 80 -11.51 -11.94 1.10
C SER A 80 -10.18 -12.68 0.96
N HIS A 81 -9.99 -13.68 1.82
CA HIS A 81 -8.75 -14.47 1.91
C HIS A 81 -7.50 -13.63 2.19
N SER A 82 -7.66 -12.60 3.00
CA SER A 82 -6.59 -11.67 3.36
C SER A 82 -6.37 -11.64 4.86
N VAL A 83 -5.17 -11.23 5.25
CA VAL A 83 -4.81 -10.89 6.63
C VAL A 83 -4.44 -9.40 6.70
N ILE A 84 -4.92 -8.73 7.73
CA ILE A 84 -4.55 -7.35 8.04
C ILE A 84 -3.47 -7.40 9.12
N LEU A 85 -2.31 -6.83 8.80
CA LEU A 85 -1.13 -6.82 9.64
C LEU A 85 -0.86 -5.40 10.14
N GLY A 86 -0.69 -5.24 11.45
CA GLY A 86 -0.09 -4.05 12.03
C GLY A 86 1.43 -4.12 11.94
N LEU A 87 2.06 -3.08 11.40
CA LEU A 87 3.50 -3.01 11.19
C LEU A 87 4.14 -1.88 11.99
N LYS A 88 5.25 -2.17 12.66
CA LYS A 88 6.19 -1.15 13.15
C LYS A 88 7.18 -0.79 12.04
N ILE A 89 7.43 0.50 11.88
CA ILE A 89 8.27 1.05 10.81
C ILE A 89 9.33 2.01 11.33
N ASN A 90 10.35 2.27 10.51
CA ASN A 90 11.20 3.44 10.62
C ASN A 90 10.64 4.59 9.77
N PRO A 91 10.05 5.64 10.38
CA PRO A 91 9.45 6.76 9.65
C PRO A 91 10.42 7.53 8.74
N GLU A 92 11.72 7.54 9.05
CA GLU A 92 12.74 8.22 8.22
C GLU A 92 12.95 7.54 6.87
N ARG A 93 12.51 6.28 6.75
CA ARG A 93 12.60 5.46 5.54
C ARG A 93 11.21 5.18 4.95
N CYS A 94 10.26 6.08 5.19
CA CYS A 94 8.90 5.99 4.68
C CYS A 94 8.48 7.25 3.95
N TRP A 95 7.62 7.09 2.95
CA TRP A 95 7.05 8.17 2.16
C TRP A 95 5.54 8.01 2.08
N ILE A 96 4.81 9.11 2.00
CA ILE A 96 3.36 9.15 1.92
C ILE A 96 2.97 9.65 0.54
N ALA A 97 2.11 8.90 -0.15
CA ALA A 97 1.57 9.23 -1.46
C ALA A 97 0.04 9.22 -1.47
N ASN A 98 -0.55 9.71 -2.56
CA ASN A 98 -1.99 9.68 -2.77
C ASN A 98 -2.32 8.53 -3.74
N GLU A 99 -2.84 7.43 -3.22
CA GLU A 99 -3.17 6.21 -3.95
C GLU A 99 -4.19 6.48 -5.06
N SER A 100 -5.21 7.31 -4.78
CA SER A 100 -6.23 7.70 -5.75
C SER A 100 -5.67 8.37 -7.00
N LEU A 101 -4.48 9.01 -6.93
CA LEU A 101 -3.78 9.51 -8.13
C LEU A 101 -3.07 8.40 -8.90
N ALA A 102 -2.48 7.42 -8.20
CA ALA A 102 -1.88 6.25 -8.83
C ALA A 102 -2.96 5.39 -9.53
N ASN A 103 -4.09 5.16 -8.87
CA ASN A 103 -5.21 4.39 -9.41
C ASN A 103 -5.72 5.00 -10.72
N LYS A 104 -5.88 6.32 -10.82
CA LYS A 104 -6.25 7.00 -12.08
C LYS A 104 -5.30 6.73 -13.26
N ILE A 105 -4.04 6.39 -13.00
CA ILE A 105 -3.04 6.07 -14.02
C ILE A 105 -3.08 4.56 -14.34
N TYR A 106 -3.43 3.73 -13.36
CA TYR A 106 -3.32 2.28 -13.42
C TYR A 106 -4.18 1.66 -14.51
N GLU A 107 -5.50 1.89 -14.56
CA GLU A 107 -6.35 1.27 -15.58
C GLU A 107 -5.94 1.66 -17.00
N PRO A 108 -5.71 2.94 -17.35
CA PRO A 108 -5.20 3.29 -18.66
C PRO A 108 -3.86 2.60 -18.96
N PHE A 109 -2.96 2.51 -17.97
CA PHE A 109 -1.65 1.89 -18.13
C PHE A 109 -1.71 0.40 -18.48
N ILE A 110 -2.57 -0.37 -17.82
CA ILE A 110 -2.72 -1.80 -18.11
C ILE A 110 -3.52 -2.06 -19.40
N LEU A 111 -4.43 -1.14 -19.79
CA LEU A 111 -5.29 -1.30 -20.96
C LEU A 111 -4.67 -0.80 -22.27
N LYS A 112 -3.60 -0.01 -22.21
CA LYS A 112 -2.98 0.63 -23.40
C LYS A 112 -2.59 -0.32 -24.54
N ASP A 113 -2.34 -1.59 -24.22
CA ASP A 113 -1.90 -2.62 -25.17
C ASP A 113 -3.04 -3.58 -25.58
N VAL A 114 -4.27 -3.35 -25.08
CA VAL A 114 -5.46 -4.13 -25.42
C VAL A 114 -6.20 -3.44 -26.58
N GLU A 115 -6.40 -4.15 -27.69
CA GLU A 115 -6.88 -3.58 -28.97
C GLU A 115 -8.18 -2.76 -28.84
N ILE A 116 -9.15 -3.26 -28.08
CA ILE A 116 -10.45 -2.58 -27.89
C ILE A 116 -10.35 -1.30 -27.03
N PHE A 117 -9.21 -1.08 -26.36
CA PHE A 117 -8.91 0.08 -25.53
C PHE A 117 -7.75 0.92 -26.09
N ASN A 118 -7.58 0.95 -27.41
CA ASN A 118 -6.55 1.75 -28.07
C ASN A 118 -6.50 3.24 -27.61
N CYS A 119 -7.65 3.81 -27.24
CA CYS A 119 -7.76 5.16 -26.68
C CYS A 119 -7.09 5.35 -25.32
N ALA A 120 -6.82 4.27 -24.57
CA ALA A 120 -6.09 4.34 -23.30
C ALA A 120 -4.63 4.77 -23.51
N LYS A 121 -4.00 4.35 -24.61
CA LYS A 121 -2.66 4.80 -24.98
C LYS A 121 -2.66 6.30 -25.29
N ASP A 122 -3.57 6.76 -26.14
CA ASP A 122 -3.71 8.18 -26.47
C ASP A 122 -3.98 9.04 -25.21
N TYR A 123 -4.76 8.51 -24.28
CA TYR A 123 -5.02 9.14 -22.99
C TYR A 123 -3.75 9.29 -22.15
N LEU A 124 -2.92 8.24 -22.05
CA LEU A 124 -1.64 8.31 -21.33
C LEU A 124 -0.63 9.23 -22.01
N ASP A 125 -0.52 9.17 -23.33
CA ASP A 125 0.41 10.02 -24.09
C ASP A 125 0.06 11.50 -23.89
N LYS A 126 -1.22 11.82 -23.73
CA LYS A 126 -1.69 13.20 -23.50
C LYS A 126 -1.63 13.64 -22.04
N ASN A 127 -1.97 12.76 -21.08
CA ASN A 127 -2.21 13.15 -19.68
C ASN A 127 -1.23 12.53 -18.68
N GLY A 128 -0.62 11.40 -19.02
CA GLY A 128 0.09 10.52 -18.09
C GLY A 128 1.27 11.20 -17.39
N GLU A 129 2.11 11.93 -18.13
CA GLU A 129 3.23 12.68 -17.54
C GLU A 129 2.74 13.66 -16.46
N ASN A 130 1.68 14.44 -16.73
CA ASN A 130 1.14 15.40 -15.78
C ASN A 130 0.50 14.71 -14.57
N MET A 131 -0.14 13.55 -14.78
CA MET A 131 -0.71 12.76 -13.69
C MET A 131 0.39 12.20 -12.77
N CYS A 132 1.45 11.62 -13.35
CA CYS A 132 2.60 11.13 -12.58
C CYS A 132 3.31 12.26 -11.84
N LYS A 133 3.50 13.42 -12.47
CA LYS A 133 4.04 14.61 -11.79
C LYS A 133 3.18 14.96 -10.60
N ARG A 134 1.86 15.14 -10.79
CA ARG A 134 0.90 15.47 -9.73
C ARG A 134 0.94 14.48 -8.56
N TYR A 135 1.05 13.19 -8.84
CA TYR A 135 1.26 12.16 -7.82
C TYR A 135 2.48 12.48 -6.94
N TRP A 136 3.62 12.78 -7.55
CA TRP A 136 4.83 13.15 -6.81
C TRP A 136 4.74 14.52 -6.11
N GLU A 137 4.13 15.54 -6.72
CA GLU A 137 4.03 16.87 -6.07
C GLU A 137 3.13 16.87 -4.83
N THR A 138 2.16 15.95 -4.79
CA THR A 138 1.25 15.84 -3.64
C THR A 138 1.81 14.95 -2.54
N SER A 139 2.73 14.05 -2.87
CA SER A 139 3.45 13.19 -1.93
C SER A 139 4.42 13.95 -1.00
N LEU A 140 4.85 13.32 0.09
CA LEU A 140 5.75 13.90 1.10
C LEU A 140 6.39 12.82 1.97
N SER A 141 7.43 13.18 2.73
CA SER A 141 8.02 12.27 3.71
C SER A 141 7.01 11.90 4.80
N PHE A 142 7.14 10.70 5.37
CA PHE A 142 6.27 10.29 6.48
C PHE A 142 6.34 11.26 7.66
N LEU A 143 7.55 11.71 8.00
CA LEU A 143 7.77 12.68 9.08
C LEU A 143 7.13 14.05 8.82
N ASP A 144 7.11 14.51 7.58
CA ASP A 144 6.41 15.74 7.23
C ASP A 144 4.90 15.52 7.25
N ASN A 145 4.42 14.34 6.85
CA ASN A 145 3.01 14.01 6.97
C ASN A 145 2.56 14.00 8.43
N LEU A 146 3.35 13.50 9.38
CA LEU A 146 2.98 13.57 10.81
C LEU A 146 2.76 15.02 11.30
N LYS A 147 3.42 16.00 10.68
CA LYS A 147 3.26 17.43 11.02
C LYS A 147 2.10 18.08 10.26
N LEU A 148 2.01 17.82 8.95
CA LEU A 148 1.09 18.48 8.03
C LEU A 148 -0.28 17.79 7.94
N ARG A 149 -0.34 16.50 8.30
CA ARG A 149 -1.48 15.61 8.26
C ARG A 149 -2.24 15.64 6.94
N LYS A 150 -1.51 15.52 5.82
CA LYS A 150 -2.12 15.42 4.48
C LYS A 150 -3.02 14.20 4.37
N ASP A 151 -2.72 13.12 5.09
CA ASP A 151 -3.55 11.92 5.25
C ASP A 151 -4.97 12.19 5.78
N ARG A 152 -5.22 13.36 6.38
CA ARG A 152 -6.54 13.76 6.88
C ARG A 152 -7.30 14.70 5.96
N VAL A 153 -6.70 15.11 4.84
CA VAL A 153 -7.34 16.00 3.87
C VAL A 153 -8.35 15.20 3.06
N GLU A 154 -9.50 15.79 2.79
CA GLU A 154 -10.52 15.20 1.92
C GLU A 154 -9.92 14.84 0.54
N ASP A 155 -10.30 13.69 -0.01
CA ASP A 155 -9.77 13.10 -1.25
C ASP A 155 -8.26 12.76 -1.23
N TYR A 156 -7.60 12.79 -0.07
CA TYR A 156 -6.26 12.27 0.10
C TYR A 156 -6.30 10.82 0.57
N ASP A 157 -6.40 9.92 -0.40
CA ASP A 157 -6.34 8.48 -0.20
C ASP A 157 -4.88 8.07 0.08
N GLU A 158 -4.56 7.89 1.36
CA GLU A 158 -3.18 7.80 1.82
C GLU A 158 -2.59 6.39 1.65
N GLU A 159 -1.43 6.35 1.02
CA GLU A 159 -0.60 5.14 0.91
C GLU A 159 0.79 5.40 1.48
N VAL A 160 1.22 4.53 2.40
CA VAL A 160 2.56 4.49 2.94
C VAL A 160 3.43 3.62 2.04
N LEU A 161 4.50 4.23 1.52
CA LEU A 161 5.60 3.57 0.84
C LEU A 161 6.72 3.32 1.86
N VAL A 162 6.98 2.06 2.20
CA VAL A 162 8.02 1.68 3.16
C VAL A 162 9.26 1.19 2.40
N PHE A 163 10.42 1.78 2.72
CA PHE A 163 11.70 1.55 2.03
C PHE A 163 12.73 0.85 2.90
N HIS A 164 12.29 -0.12 3.70
CA HIS A 164 13.13 -1.00 4.52
C HIS A 164 12.42 -2.33 4.80
N ASP A 165 13.18 -3.37 5.11
CA ASP A 165 12.62 -4.65 5.57
C ASP A 165 11.81 -4.46 6.85
N ILE A 166 10.68 -5.16 6.97
CA ILE A 166 9.95 -5.31 8.22
C ILE A 166 10.35 -6.65 8.82
N LYS A 167 10.83 -6.65 10.07
CA LYS A 167 11.23 -7.88 10.74
C LYS A 167 10.02 -8.61 11.33
N PRO A 168 10.10 -9.94 11.54
CA PRO A 168 9.04 -10.69 12.20
C PRO A 168 8.52 -10.06 13.51
N GLU A 169 9.42 -9.59 14.37
CA GLU A 169 9.06 -8.98 15.66
C GLU A 169 8.29 -7.66 15.54
N ASP A 170 8.32 -7.03 14.37
CA ASP A 170 7.66 -5.76 14.06
C ASP A 170 6.29 -5.97 13.39
N ILE A 171 5.79 -7.21 13.31
CA ILE A 171 4.56 -7.60 12.62
C ILE A 171 3.57 -8.18 13.62
N THR A 172 2.33 -7.68 13.59
CA THR A 172 1.23 -8.21 14.41
C THR A 172 0.03 -8.52 13.53
N PRO A 173 -0.39 -9.79 13.40
CA PRO A 173 -1.67 -10.12 12.77
C PRO A 173 -2.83 -9.54 13.58
N MET A 174 -3.66 -8.72 12.93
CA MET A 174 -4.76 -8.01 13.60
C MET A 174 -6.11 -8.66 13.30
N TYR A 175 -6.37 -8.92 12.02
CA TYR A 175 -7.64 -9.44 11.53
C TYR A 175 -7.42 -10.41 10.37
N ILE A 176 -8.34 -11.35 10.20
CA ILE A 176 -8.40 -12.24 9.05
C ILE A 176 -9.76 -12.05 8.39
N VAL A 177 -9.71 -11.89 7.06
CA VAL A 177 -10.87 -11.68 6.21
C VAL A 177 -11.08 -12.94 5.37
N SER A 178 -12.26 -13.54 5.50
CA SER A 178 -12.72 -14.65 4.67
C SER A 178 -13.93 -14.21 3.84
N ASP A 179 -14.44 -15.08 2.96
CA ASP A 179 -15.64 -14.79 2.17
C ASP A 179 -16.90 -14.57 3.03
N HIS A 180 -16.90 -15.03 4.27
CA HIS A 180 -18.10 -15.08 5.12
C HIS A 180 -17.92 -14.38 6.46
N GLU A 181 -16.68 -14.15 6.87
CA GLU A 181 -16.37 -13.64 8.20
C GLU A 181 -15.15 -12.72 8.17
N PHE A 182 -15.29 -11.62 8.91
CA PHE A 182 -14.25 -10.66 9.22
C PHE A 182 -14.10 -10.62 10.74
N THR A 183 -12.99 -11.13 11.28
CA THR A 183 -12.78 -11.16 12.73
C THR A 183 -11.30 -11.08 13.10
N THR A 184 -11.03 -10.85 14.37
CA THR A 184 -9.67 -10.80 14.94
C THR A 184 -9.02 -12.18 14.90
N VAL A 185 -7.70 -12.21 15.07
CA VAL A 185 -6.98 -13.49 15.19
C VAL A 185 -7.45 -14.29 16.41
N GLU A 186 -7.69 -13.62 17.53
CA GLU A 186 -8.25 -14.25 18.74
C GLU A 186 -9.64 -14.82 18.47
N GLY A 187 -10.48 -14.10 17.70
CA GLY A 187 -11.80 -14.59 17.30
C GLY A 187 -11.73 -15.89 16.50
N TRP A 188 -10.80 -16.00 15.55
CA TRP A 188 -10.57 -17.24 14.81
C TRP A 188 -10.04 -18.37 15.69
N ILE A 189 -9.09 -18.08 16.59
CA ILE A 189 -8.56 -19.07 17.54
C ILE A 189 -9.69 -19.62 18.42
N GLU A 190 -10.55 -18.74 18.94
CA GLU A 190 -11.72 -19.12 19.73
C GLU A 190 -12.71 -19.98 18.92
N TYR A 191 -12.99 -19.57 17.68
CA TYR A 191 -13.86 -20.32 16.76
C TYR A 191 -13.34 -21.74 16.54
N PHE A 192 -12.06 -21.91 16.18
CA PHE A 192 -11.47 -23.24 15.98
C PHE A 192 -11.48 -24.06 17.27
N SER A 193 -11.09 -23.46 18.39
CA SER A 193 -10.98 -24.16 19.68
C SER A 193 -12.31 -24.69 20.20
N LYS A 194 -13.43 -24.02 19.90
CA LYS A 194 -14.78 -24.46 20.30
C LYS A 194 -15.35 -25.58 19.43
N ASN A 195 -14.76 -25.82 18.26
CA ASN A 195 -15.23 -26.79 17.27
C ASN A 195 -14.26 -27.98 17.10
N VAL A 196 -13.35 -28.18 18.06
CA VAL A 196 -12.51 -29.38 18.20
C VAL A 196 -13.09 -30.34 19.24
#